data_AF-A0A7Y3K5M3-F1
#
_entry.id   AF-A0A7Y3K5M3-F1
#
_cell.length_a   1.000
_cell.length_b   1.000
_cell.length_c   1.000
_cell.angle_alpha   90.00
_cell.angle_beta   90.00
_cell.angle_gamma   90.00
#
_symmetry.space_group_name_H-M   'P 1'
#
loop_
_entity.id
_entity.type
_entity.pdbx_description
1 polymer ?
#
loop_
_entity_poly.entity_id
_entity_poly.type
_entity_poly.pdbx_seq_one_letter_code
_entity_poly.pdbx_strand_id
1 'polypeptide(L)'
;MAAPEVEEFAKRLVQQVRDAAIRNCDRMLQAGGSTSIGKRWQEASSRTPEQFAKVLIPDIVDETVANLLIAIDQGLLRLSFTASAGKSVDLTTVAMETGEMSGLYQGGDGWCEKYSKERYVNDVADLEHFFDVPPDDE
;
A
#
# COMPACT_ATOMS: atom_id res chain seq x y z
N MET A 1 31.42 -6.73 -7.14
CA MET A 1 30.53 -6.89 -5.97
C MET A 1 30.02 -5.51 -5.62
N ALA A 2 28.75 -5.38 -5.24
CA ALA A 2 28.23 -4.10 -4.78
C ALA A 2 28.87 -3.73 -3.43
N ALA A 3 28.78 -2.45 -3.04
CA ALA A 3 29.22 -2.01 -1.72
C ALA A 3 28.36 -2.70 -0.64
N PRO A 4 28.90 -3.02 0.55
CA PRO A 4 28.16 -3.68 1.63
C PRO A 4 26.83 -3.00 1.98
N GLU A 5 26.80 -1.68 1.92
CA GLU A 5 25.62 -0.85 2.19
C GLU A 5 24.52 -1.05 1.13
N VAL A 6 24.92 -1.26 -0.13
CA VAL A 6 24.00 -1.56 -1.24
C VAL A 6 23.42 -2.97 -1.10
N GLU A 7 24.22 -3.94 -0.65
CA GLU A 7 23.74 -5.30 -0.35
C GLU A 7 22.77 -5.31 0.83
N GLU A 8 23.04 -4.53 1.89
CA GLU A 8 22.12 -4.37 3.01
C GLU A 8 20.78 -3.75 2.55
N PHE A 9 20.85 -2.68 1.76
CA PHE A 9 19.67 -2.07 1.15
C PHE A 9 18.88 -3.09 0.31
N ALA A 10 19.56 -3.83 -0.57
CA ALA A 10 18.94 -4.83 -1.43
C ALA A 10 18.23 -5.91 -0.62
N LYS A 11 18.86 -6.40 0.46
CA LYS A 11 18.26 -7.38 1.36
C LYS A 11 16.99 -6.85 2.02
N ARG A 12 17.01 -5.61 2.52
CA ARG A 12 15.84 -4.98 3.16
C ARG A 12 14.72 -4.77 2.14
N LEU A 13 15.03 -4.26 0.95
CA LEU A 13 14.06 -4.07 -0.13
C LEU A 13 13.37 -5.39 -0.50
N VAL A 14 14.14 -6.47 -0.70
CA VAL A 14 13.56 -7.77 -1.06
C VAL A 14 12.71 -8.33 0.08
N GLN A 15 13.23 -8.37 1.30
CA GLN A 15 12.57 -9.07 2.40
C GLN A 15 11.37 -8.32 2.98
N GLN A 16 11.46 -6.99 3.07
CA GLN A 16 10.48 -6.13 3.73
C GLN A 16 9.45 -5.53 2.78
N VAL A 17 9.77 -5.42 1.49
CA VAL A 17 8.84 -4.87 0.49
C VAL A 17 8.30 -5.98 -0.39
N ARG A 18 9.16 -6.58 -1.23
CA ARG A 18 8.72 -7.57 -2.23
C ARG A 18 8.10 -8.80 -1.58
N ASP A 19 8.83 -9.45 -0.68
CA ASP A 19 8.39 -10.72 -0.10
C ASP A 19 7.23 -10.51 0.89
N ALA A 20 7.17 -9.34 1.55
CA ALA A 20 6.02 -8.97 2.37
C ALA A 20 4.76 -8.78 1.53
N ALA A 21 4.85 -8.06 0.40
CA ALA A 21 3.74 -7.88 -0.53
C ALA A 21 3.25 -9.22 -1.09
N ILE A 22 4.15 -10.12 -1.49
CA ILE A 22 3.78 -11.49 -1.94
C ILE A 22 3.02 -12.22 -0.83
N ARG A 23 3.56 -12.26 0.40
CA ARG A 23 2.86 -12.91 1.52
C ARG A 23 1.48 -12.31 1.78
N ASN A 24 1.31 -11.01 1.60
CA ASN A 24 0.02 -10.34 1.81
C ASN A 24 -0.96 -10.72 0.71
N CYS A 25 -0.54 -10.69 -0.55
CA CYS A 25 -1.32 -11.17 -1.69
C CYS A 25 -1.71 -12.65 -1.54
N ASP A 26 -0.77 -13.52 -1.14
CA ASP A 26 -1.04 -14.93 -0.90
C ASP A 26 -2.10 -15.12 0.19
N ARG A 27 -2.04 -14.33 1.27
CA ARG A 27 -3.07 -14.33 2.32
C ARG A 27 -4.43 -13.88 1.79
N MET A 28 -4.49 -12.90 0.88
CA MET A 28 -5.74 -12.45 0.25
C MET A 28 -6.35 -13.53 -0.67
N LEU A 29 -5.52 -14.38 -1.29
CA LEU A 29 -5.97 -15.51 -2.12
C LEU A 29 -6.46 -16.72 -1.32
N GLN A 30 -6.10 -16.85 -0.04
CA GLN A 30 -6.54 -17.98 0.77
C GLN A 30 -8.07 -17.94 0.99
N ALA A 31 -8.69 -19.12 0.89
CA ALA A 31 -10.14 -19.27 0.98
C ALA A 31 -10.66 -18.71 2.32
N GLY A 32 -11.59 -17.74 2.25
CA GLY A 32 -12.20 -17.10 3.42
C GLY A 32 -12.04 -15.59 3.52
N GLY A 33 -11.55 -14.93 2.46
CA GLY A 33 -11.33 -13.48 2.32
C GLY A 33 -12.15 -12.61 3.28
N SER A 34 -11.59 -12.34 4.45
CA SER A 34 -12.20 -11.41 5.42
C SER A 34 -11.93 -9.96 5.04
N THR A 35 -10.94 -9.73 4.17
CA THR A 35 -10.58 -8.41 3.63
C THR A 35 -11.42 -8.08 2.39
N SER A 36 -11.60 -6.79 2.11
CA SER A 36 -12.27 -6.31 0.89
C SER A 36 -11.59 -6.81 -0.38
N ILE A 37 -10.25 -6.77 -0.41
CA ILE A 37 -9.44 -7.25 -1.54
C ILE A 37 -9.66 -8.75 -1.79
N GLY A 38 -9.62 -9.58 -0.74
CA GLY A 38 -9.81 -11.03 -0.87
C GLY A 38 -11.19 -11.39 -1.43
N LYS A 39 -12.26 -10.71 -0.97
CA LYS A 39 -13.61 -10.86 -1.52
C LYS A 39 -13.67 -10.48 -3.00
N ARG A 40 -13.11 -9.32 -3.35
CA ARG A 40 -13.03 -8.81 -4.73
C ARG A 40 -12.29 -9.79 -5.65
N TRP A 41 -11.19 -10.39 -5.20
CA TRP A 41 -10.45 -11.41 -5.97
C TRP A 41 -11.27 -12.69 -6.14
N GLN A 42 -11.95 -13.15 -5.09
CA GLN A 42 -12.81 -14.32 -5.14
C GLN A 42 -13.99 -14.13 -6.12
N GLU A 43 -14.65 -12.96 -6.08
CA GLU A 43 -15.72 -12.64 -7.03
C GLU A 43 -15.23 -12.60 -8.48
N ALA A 44 -14.00 -12.12 -8.69
CA ALA A 44 -13.39 -12.05 -10.00
C ALA A 44 -12.85 -13.41 -10.50
N SER A 45 -12.65 -14.40 -9.62
CA SER A 45 -12.01 -15.69 -9.98
C SER A 45 -12.84 -16.56 -10.94
N SER A 46 -14.14 -16.32 -11.04
CA SER A 46 -15.04 -17.00 -11.98
C SER A 46 -15.09 -16.36 -13.37
N ARG A 47 -14.39 -15.23 -13.55
CA ARG A 47 -14.38 -14.45 -14.80
C ARG A 47 -13.26 -14.92 -15.75
N THR A 48 -13.13 -14.27 -16.91
CA THR A 48 -12.02 -14.57 -17.83
C THR A 48 -10.68 -14.17 -17.21
N PRO A 49 -9.55 -14.79 -17.63
CA PRO A 49 -8.23 -14.42 -17.12
C PRO A 49 -7.91 -12.92 -17.28
N GLU A 50 -8.36 -12.30 -18.37
CA GLU A 50 -8.18 -10.87 -18.59
C GLU A 50 -8.98 -10.01 -17.60
N GLN A 51 -10.23 -10.40 -17.32
CA GLN A 51 -11.07 -9.70 -16.33
C GLN A 51 -10.53 -9.88 -14.92
N PHE A 52 -10.03 -11.06 -14.58
CA PHE A 52 -9.38 -11.32 -13.31
C PHE A 52 -8.11 -10.47 -13.17
N ALA A 53 -7.25 -10.43 -14.19
CA ALA A 53 -6.04 -9.61 -14.19
C ALA A 53 -6.32 -8.10 -14.05
N LYS A 54 -7.43 -7.60 -14.63
CA LYS A 54 -7.83 -6.19 -14.49
C LYS A 54 -8.11 -5.80 -13.03
N VAL A 55 -8.56 -6.76 -12.21
CA VAL A 55 -8.80 -6.57 -10.77
C VAL A 55 -7.52 -6.81 -9.98
N LEU A 56 -6.81 -7.90 -10.26
CA LEU A 56 -5.66 -8.35 -9.49
C LEU A 56 -4.44 -7.42 -9.58
N ILE A 57 -4.13 -6.90 -10.78
CA ILE A 57 -2.92 -6.11 -11.04
C ILE A 57 -2.83 -4.84 -10.18
N PRO A 58 -3.83 -3.94 -10.14
CA PRO A 58 -3.74 -2.73 -9.33
C PRO A 58 -3.53 -3.08 -7.84
N ASP A 59 -4.26 -4.05 -7.32
CA ASP A 59 -4.14 -4.47 -5.92
C ASP A 59 -2.72 -4.98 -5.57
N ILE A 60 -2.08 -5.75 -6.46
CA ILE A 60 -0.68 -6.20 -6.25
C ILE A 60 0.30 -5.01 -6.26
N VAL A 61 0.08 -4.05 -7.16
CA VAL A 61 0.93 -2.85 -7.26
C VAL A 61 0.77 -2.01 -6.00
N ASP A 62 -0.46 -1.76 -5.58
CA ASP A 62 -0.79 -0.98 -4.39
C ASP A 62 -0.26 -1.65 -3.12
N GLU A 63 -0.37 -2.97 -3.02
CA GLU A 63 0.21 -3.73 -1.91
C GLU A 63 1.74 -3.58 -1.88
N THR A 64 2.40 -3.64 -3.04
CA THR A 64 3.87 -3.46 -3.12
C THR A 64 4.29 -2.06 -2.70
N VAL A 65 3.57 -1.02 -3.15
CA VAL A 65 3.83 0.37 -2.76
C VAL A 65 3.54 0.56 -1.28
N ALA A 66 2.45 0.02 -0.75
CA ALA A 66 2.11 0.10 0.66
C ALA A 66 3.21 -0.52 1.54
N ASN A 67 3.73 -1.70 1.21
CA ASN A 67 4.83 -2.31 1.97
C ASN A 67 6.13 -1.50 1.89
N LEU A 68 6.39 -0.80 0.78
CA LEU A 68 7.51 0.15 0.70
C LEU A 68 7.32 1.30 1.67
N LEU A 69 6.13 1.91 1.68
CA LEU A 69 5.81 3.03 2.56
C LEU A 69 5.83 2.61 4.03
N ILE A 70 5.30 1.44 4.38
CA ILE A 70 5.40 0.86 5.73
C ILE A 70 6.86 0.66 6.14
N ALA A 71 7.73 0.19 5.23
CA ALA A 71 9.15 0.05 5.52
C ALA A 71 9.85 1.40 5.76
N ILE A 72 9.37 2.48 5.12
CA ILE A 72 9.82 3.86 5.41
C ILE A 72 9.29 4.32 6.77
N ASP A 73 7.99 4.14 7.02
CA ASP A 73 7.32 4.52 8.27
C ASP A 73 8.00 3.86 9.49
N GLN A 74 8.44 2.61 9.36
CA GLN A 74 9.17 1.86 10.40
C GLN A 74 10.67 2.17 10.46
N GLY A 75 11.19 3.04 9.59
CA GLY A 75 12.61 3.38 9.50
C GLY A 75 13.50 2.23 9.02
N LEU A 76 12.92 1.16 8.46
CA LEU A 76 13.65 0.03 7.89
C LEU A 76 14.34 0.40 6.57
N LEU A 77 13.66 1.21 5.75
CA LEU A 77 14.19 1.78 4.51
C LEU A 77 14.14 3.30 4.59
N ARG A 78 15.29 3.93 4.82
CA ARG A 78 15.39 5.39 4.84
C ARG A 78 15.59 5.91 3.43
N LEU A 79 14.60 6.62 2.92
CA LEU A 79 14.62 7.21 1.59
C LEU A 79 14.53 8.73 1.69
N SER A 80 15.23 9.41 0.79
CA SER A 80 15.06 10.85 0.59
C SER A 80 14.48 11.11 -0.79
N PHE A 81 13.65 12.15 -0.89
CA PHE A 81 13.11 12.64 -2.15
C PHE A 81 13.61 14.05 -2.41
N THR A 82 14.12 14.30 -3.61
CA THR A 82 14.53 15.63 -4.06
C THR A 82 13.51 16.15 -5.06
N ALA A 83 12.78 17.19 -4.68
CA ALA A 83 11.80 17.84 -5.55
C ALA A 83 12.48 18.52 -6.75
N SER A 84 11.71 18.82 -7.80
CA SER A 84 12.20 19.52 -8.99
C SER A 84 12.82 20.90 -8.68
N ALA A 85 12.39 21.55 -7.59
CA ALA A 85 12.98 22.79 -7.08
C ALA A 85 14.32 22.59 -6.34
N GLY A 86 14.84 21.36 -6.27
CA GLY A 86 16.13 21.01 -5.66
C GLY A 86 16.09 20.77 -4.15
N LYS A 87 14.95 20.97 -3.48
CA LYS A 87 14.81 20.68 -2.04
C LYS A 87 14.70 19.18 -1.80
N SER A 88 15.58 18.64 -0.96
CA SER A 88 15.51 17.26 -0.48
C SER A 88 14.76 17.15 0.86
N VAL A 89 14.00 16.08 1.03
CA VAL A 89 13.33 15.72 2.29
C VAL A 89 13.63 14.27 2.65
N ASP A 90 13.80 13.97 3.94
CA ASP A 90 13.83 12.60 4.45
C ASP A 90 12.40 12.12 4.67
N LEU A 91 11.99 11.10 3.92
CA LEU A 91 10.62 10.59 3.95
C LEU A 91 10.27 9.95 5.30
N THR A 92 11.26 9.43 6.02
CA THR A 92 11.08 8.90 7.39
C THR A 92 10.69 10.02 8.34
N THR A 93 11.33 11.19 8.20
CA THR A 93 11.03 12.35 9.04
C THR A 93 9.65 12.91 8.72
N VAL A 94 9.30 12.98 7.43
CA VAL A 94 7.96 13.40 7.00
C VAL A 94 6.89 12.47 7.58
N ALA A 95 7.06 11.15 7.50
CA ALA A 95 6.14 10.17 8.07
C ALA A 95 5.87 10.41 9.57
N MET A 96 6.91 10.71 10.33
CA MET A 96 6.78 10.98 11.77
C MET A 96 6.01 12.27 12.07
N GLU A 97 6.08 13.26 11.18
CA GLU A 97 5.47 14.58 11.37
C GLU A 97 4.04 14.68 10.83
N THR A 98 3.74 13.99 9.72
CA THR A 98 2.45 14.12 9.00
C THR A 98 1.50 12.93 9.21
N GLY A 99 1.95 11.88 9.91
CA GLY A 99 1.28 10.57 9.98
C GLY A 99 1.87 9.56 9.00
N GLU A 100 1.43 8.30 9.09
CA GLU A 100 1.96 7.17 8.31
C GLU A 100 1.82 7.43 6.79
N MET A 101 2.93 7.33 6.05
CA MET A 101 2.96 7.57 4.59
C MET A 101 2.07 6.56 3.86
N SER A 102 2.00 5.33 4.37
CA SER A 102 1.07 4.31 3.91
C SER A 102 -0.41 4.73 4.07
N GLY A 103 -0.74 5.43 5.16
CA GLY A 103 -2.06 6.05 5.36
C GLY A 103 -2.34 7.18 4.38
N LEU A 104 -1.35 8.04 4.08
CA LEU A 104 -1.48 9.09 3.05
C LEU A 104 -1.68 8.52 1.64
N TYR A 105 -1.18 7.31 1.39
CA TYR A 105 -1.36 6.59 0.13
C TYR A 105 -2.79 6.04 -0.04
N GLN A 106 -3.29 5.33 0.98
CA GLN A 106 -4.54 4.54 0.90
C GLN A 106 -5.78 5.19 1.53
N GLY A 107 -5.64 6.25 2.33
CA GLY A 107 -6.75 6.90 3.05
C GLY A 107 -7.79 7.58 2.15
N GLY A 108 -8.91 8.01 2.75
CA GLY A 108 -9.88 8.90 2.08
C GLY A 108 -9.20 10.22 1.71
N ASP A 109 -9.41 10.71 0.48
CA ASP A 109 -8.60 11.78 -0.12
C ASP A 109 -7.09 11.43 -0.22
N GLY A 110 -6.76 10.15 -0.30
CA GLY A 110 -5.38 9.64 -0.40
C GLY A 110 -4.70 9.94 -1.73
N TRP A 111 -3.42 9.60 -1.84
CA TRP A 111 -2.64 9.86 -3.05
C TRP A 111 -3.14 9.07 -4.27
N CYS A 112 -3.62 7.84 -4.08
CA CYS A 112 -4.20 7.07 -5.19
C CYS A 112 -5.39 7.81 -5.81
N GLU A 113 -6.31 8.31 -4.98
CA GLU A 113 -7.47 9.07 -5.44
C GLU A 113 -7.10 10.38 -6.13
N LYS A 114 -6.14 11.12 -5.56
CA LYS A 114 -5.71 12.43 -6.07
C LYS A 114 -4.89 12.36 -7.35
N TYR A 115 -4.03 11.35 -7.49
CA TYR A 115 -2.97 11.36 -8.50
C TYR A 115 -3.04 10.20 -9.49
N SER A 116 -3.79 9.12 -9.23
CA SER A 116 -3.87 8.01 -10.18
C SER A 116 -4.56 8.44 -11.47
N LYS A 117 -3.95 8.05 -12.60
CA LYS A 117 -4.56 8.15 -13.94
C LYS A 117 -4.99 6.78 -14.48
N GLU A 118 -4.72 5.74 -13.71
CA GLU A 118 -5.04 4.36 -14.00
C GLU A 118 -6.12 3.87 -13.03
N ARG A 119 -6.64 2.67 -13.30
CA ARG A 119 -7.59 2.00 -12.40
C ARG A 119 -7.00 1.83 -11.00
N TYR A 120 -7.77 2.20 -9.98
CA TYR A 120 -7.49 1.96 -8.58
C TYR A 120 -8.81 1.63 -7.87
N VAL A 121 -8.75 1.10 -6.65
CA VAL A 121 -9.93 0.86 -5.81
C VAL A 121 -9.79 1.62 -4.50
N ASN A 122 -10.81 2.39 -4.14
CA ASN A 122 -10.89 3.04 -2.83
C ASN A 122 -11.55 2.08 -1.82
N ASP A 123 -10.73 1.27 -1.13
CA ASP A 123 -11.20 0.31 -0.14
C ASP A 123 -11.68 0.97 1.18
N VAL A 124 -11.48 2.28 1.34
CA VAL A 124 -11.84 3.04 2.56
C VAL A 124 -12.98 4.03 2.35
N ALA A 125 -13.54 4.13 1.15
CA ALA A 125 -14.67 5.02 0.84
C ALA A 125 -15.86 4.77 1.77
N ASP A 126 -16.14 3.51 2.10
CA ASP A 126 -17.25 3.13 2.97
C ASP A 126 -16.93 3.33 4.47
N LEU A 127 -15.67 3.62 4.84
CA LEU A 127 -15.27 3.88 6.22
C LEU A 127 -15.53 5.33 6.65
N GLU A 128 -15.75 6.26 5.72
CA GLU A 128 -16.10 7.66 6.03
C GLU A 128 -17.39 7.74 6.86
N HIS A 129 -18.32 6.80 6.68
CA HIS A 129 -19.56 6.70 7.46
C HIS A 129 -19.44 5.88 8.75
N PHE A 130 -18.30 5.24 9.01
CA PHE A 130 -18.13 4.38 10.18
C PHE A 130 -17.94 5.19 11.47
N PHE A 131 -17.39 6.40 11.36
CA PHE A 131 -17.20 7.34 12.48
C PHE A 131 -18.35 8.36 12.63
N ASP A 132 -19.32 8.35 11.72
CA ASP A 132 -20.55 9.16 11.79
C ASP A 132 -21.64 8.54 12.68
N VAL A 133 -21.42 7.32 13.19
CA VAL A 133 -22.31 6.69 14.17
C VAL A 133 -22.05 7.36 15.52
N PRO A 134 -22.97 8.18 16.07
CA PRO A 134 -22.82 8.67 17.44
C PRO A 134 -22.69 7.46 18.37
N PRO A 135 -21.86 7.54 19.44
CA PRO A 135 -21.81 6.46 20.41
C PRO A 135 -23.24 6.19 20.90
N ASP A 136 -23.68 4.94 20.84
CA ASP A 136 -24.94 4.54 21.46
C ASP A 136 -24.87 4.96 22.94
N ASP A 137 -25.71 5.91 23.32
CA ASP A 137 -25.93 6.29 24.70
C ASP A 137 -26.63 5.11 25.41
N GLU A 138 -25.84 4.21 26.03
CA GLU A 138 -26.30 3.33 27.12
C GLU A 138 -25.90 3.90 28.49
#